data_AF-A0A938BBF3-F1
#
_entry.id   AF-A0A938BBF3-F1
#
_cell.length_a   1.000
_cell.length_b   1.000
_cell.length_c   1.000
_cell.angle_alpha   90.00
_cell.angle_beta   90.00
_cell.angle_gamma   90.00
#
_symmetry.space_group_name_H-M   'P 1'
#
loop_
_entity.id
_entity.type
_entity.pdbx_description
1 polymer ?
#
loop_
_entity_poly.entity_id
_entity_poly.type
_entity_poly.pdbx_seq_one_letter_code
_entity_poly.pdbx_strand_id
1 'polypeptide(L)'
;MHFKDRKEAGGILAERLISETHNFKDPIVLGIPRGGVAVGYAVIEVLRCPLDVVSLRKLPLPSDPEAGFGAVNLDKKVVLNETLLSQIQIGKPSTSS
;
A
#
# COMPACT_ATOMS: atom_id res chain seq x y z
N MET A 1 -17.57 -11.17 -1.47
CA MET A 1 -16.72 -12.39 -1.47
C MET A 1 -16.10 -12.49 -0.08
N HIS A 2 -16.25 -13.62 0.61
CA HIS A 2 -15.63 -13.85 1.91
C HIS A 2 -14.53 -14.89 1.74
N PHE A 3 -13.34 -14.59 2.23
CA PHE A 3 -12.24 -15.54 2.36
C PHE A 3 -12.23 -16.08 3.80
N LYS A 4 -11.91 -17.36 3.95
CA LYS A 4 -11.74 -18.07 5.21
C LYS A 4 -10.60 -17.48 6.04
N ASP A 5 -9.48 -17.18 5.39
CA ASP A 5 -8.32 -16.56 6.02
C ASP A 5 -7.47 -15.80 4.99
N ARG A 6 -6.40 -15.16 5.46
CA ARG A 6 -5.48 -14.38 4.63
C ARG A 6 -4.66 -15.25 3.67
N LYS A 7 -4.46 -16.53 4.01
CA LYS A 7 -3.72 -17.48 3.17
C LYS A 7 -4.56 -17.85 1.96
N GLU A 8 -5.85 -18.16 2.16
CA GLU A 8 -6.79 -18.42 1.05
C GLU A 8 -6.92 -17.18 0.15
N ALA A 9 -7.08 -15.99 0.73
CA ALA A 9 -7.14 -14.75 -0.03
C ALA A 9 -5.89 -14.53 -0.89
N GLY A 10 -4.69 -14.80 -0.35
CA GLY A 10 -3.44 -14.67 -1.08
C GLY A 10 -3.21 -15.73 -2.15
N GLY A 11 -3.65 -16.97 -1.92
CA GLY A 11 -3.60 -18.03 -2.93
C GLY A 11 -4.46 -17.68 -4.16
N ILE A 12 -5.71 -17.27 -3.93
CA ILE A 12 -6.62 -16.84 -5.01
C ILE A 12 -6.05 -15.63 -5.75
N LEU A 13 -5.45 -14.67 -5.04
CA LEU A 13 -4.78 -13.53 -5.66
C LEU A 13 -3.63 -13.98 -6.56
N ALA A 14 -2.80 -14.92 -6.11
CA ALA A 14 -1.66 -15.39 -6.88
C ALA A 14 -2.06 -16.12 -8.16
N GLU A 15 -3.06 -17.00 -8.09
CA GLU A 15 -3.62 -17.67 -9.27
C GLU A 15 -4.13 -16.67 -10.30
N ARG A 16 -4.81 -15.63 -9.82
CA ARG A 16 -5.32 -14.56 -10.68
C ARG A 16 -4.21 -13.71 -11.30
N LEU A 17 -3.16 -13.41 -10.54
CA LEU A 17 -1.99 -12.70 -11.05
C LEU A 17 -1.29 -13.47 -12.16
N ILE A 18 -1.19 -14.81 -12.04
CA ILE A 18 -0.60 -15.67 -13.08
C ILE A 18 -1.48 -15.70 -14.33
N SER A 19 -2.80 -15.81 -14.18
CA SER A 19 -3.71 -15.91 -15.33
C SER A 19 -3.86 -14.58 -16.08
N GLU A 20 -3.87 -13.46 -15.37
CA GLU A 20 -4.03 -12.13 -15.96
C GLU A 20 -2.69 -11.53 -16.43
N THR A 21 -1.56 -11.89 -15.79
CA THR A 21 -0.25 -11.30 -16.07
C THR A 21 0.71 -12.35 -16.59
N HIS A 22 0.78 -12.51 -17.91
CA HIS A 22 1.53 -13.59 -18.56
C HIS A 22 3.06 -13.51 -18.45
N ASN A 23 3.67 -12.53 -17.76
CA ASN A 23 5.13 -12.47 -17.59
C ASN A 23 5.56 -11.38 -16.61
N PHE A 24 5.47 -11.64 -15.30
CA PHE A 24 6.29 -10.86 -14.38
C PHE A 24 7.76 -11.20 -14.61
N LYS A 25 8.56 -10.21 -15.00
CA LYS A 25 10.02 -10.34 -15.01
C LYS A 25 10.55 -9.94 -13.65
N ASP A 26 11.07 -10.92 -12.91
CA ASP A 26 11.66 -10.74 -11.57
C ASP A 26 10.78 -9.93 -10.59
N PRO A 27 9.53 -10.36 -10.32
CA PRO A 27 8.62 -9.61 -9.46
C PRO A 27 9.15 -9.51 -8.03
N ILE A 28 8.65 -8.52 -7.30
CA ILE A 28 8.73 -8.43 -5.84
C ILE A 28 7.34 -8.14 -5.29
N VAL A 29 6.98 -8.80 -4.19
CA VAL A 29 5.74 -8.52 -3.46
C VAL A 29 6.05 -7.54 -2.33
N LEU A 30 5.30 -6.45 -2.24
CA LEU A 30 5.41 -5.47 -1.14
C LEU A 30 4.15 -5.52 -0.27
N GLY A 31 4.30 -6.06 0.94
CA GLY A 31 3.20 -6.20 1.91
C GLY A 31 3.07 -4.99 2.82
N ILE A 32 1.85 -4.42 2.91
CA ILE A 32 1.54 -3.38 3.90
C ILE A 32 1.09 -4.04 5.22
N PRO A 33 1.73 -3.75 6.37
CA PRO A 33 1.33 -4.29 7.65
C PRO A 33 -0.09 -3.90 8.10
N ARG A 34 -0.78 -4.71 8.92
CA ARG A 34 -0.43 -6.09 9.34
C ARG A 34 -1.07 -7.16 8.46
N GLY A 35 -2.15 -6.81 7.75
CA GLY A 35 -2.94 -7.75 6.94
C GLY A 35 -2.27 -8.12 5.63
N GLY A 36 -1.73 -7.13 4.91
CA GLY A 36 -1.14 -7.30 3.58
C GLY A 36 0.10 -8.18 3.59
N VAL A 37 0.87 -8.21 4.67
CA VAL A 37 2.05 -9.10 4.81
C VAL A 37 1.63 -10.58 4.80
N ALA A 38 0.59 -10.94 5.55
CA ALA A 38 0.13 -12.33 5.61
C ALA A 38 -0.49 -12.80 4.28
N VAL A 39 -1.16 -11.91 3.55
CA VAL A 39 -1.64 -12.18 2.20
C VAL A 39 -0.45 -12.32 1.23
N GLY A 40 0.50 -11.38 1.29
CA GLY A 40 1.70 -11.39 0.44
C GLY A 40 2.57 -12.63 0.62
N TYR A 41 2.62 -13.19 1.84
CA TYR A 41 3.30 -14.46 2.09
C TYR A 41 2.73 -15.61 1.26
N ALA A 42 1.39 -15.74 1.21
CA ALA A 42 0.75 -16.76 0.37
C ALA A 42 0.97 -16.50 -1.13
N VAL A 43 1.10 -15.24 -1.54
CA VAL A 43 1.40 -14.89 -2.94
C VAL A 43 2.81 -15.35 -3.35
N ILE A 44 3.82 -15.12 -2.51
CA ILE A 44 5.19 -15.53 -2.86
C ILE A 44 5.40 -17.05 -2.86
N GLU A 45 4.60 -17.82 -2.11
CA GLU A 45 4.63 -19.28 -2.16
C GLU A 45 4.33 -19.80 -3.57
N VAL A 46 3.49 -19.06 -4.32
CA VAL A 46 3.08 -19.38 -5.68
C VAL A 46 3.98 -18.71 -6.72
N LEU A 47 4.22 -17.40 -6.61
CA LEU A 47 5.01 -16.63 -7.59
C LEU A 47 6.53 -16.85 -7.48
N ARG A 48 7.00 -17.51 -6.42
CA ARG A 48 8.42 -17.82 -6.18
C ARG A 48 9.33 -16.59 -6.28
N CYS A 49 8.90 -15.50 -5.65
CA CYS A 49 9.60 -14.22 -5.68
C CYS A 49 9.79 -13.63 -4.26
N PRO A 50 10.64 -12.59 -4.11
CA PRO A 50 10.86 -11.98 -2.80
C PRO A 50 9.61 -11.28 -2.26
N LEU A 51 9.47 -11.30 -0.93
CA LEU A 51 8.53 -10.48 -0.17
C LEU A 51 9.31 -9.47 0.64
N ASP A 52 8.90 -8.20 0.57
CA ASP A 52 9.36 -7.15 1.47
C ASP A 52 8.17 -6.40 2.09
N VAL A 53 8.41 -5.66 3.16
CA VAL A 53 7.40 -4.96 3.94
C VAL A 53 7.56 -3.47 3.78
N VAL A 54 6.53 -2.81 3.25
CA VAL A 54 6.52 -1.35 3.15
C VAL A 54 5.70 -0.74 4.28
N SER A 55 6.34 0.13 5.07
CA SER A 55 5.67 0.90 6.12
C SER A 55 5.42 2.33 5.65
N LEU A 56 4.15 2.68 5.57
CA LEU A 56 3.66 3.98 5.13
C LEU A 56 2.72 4.51 6.21
N ARG A 57 2.78 5.81 6.49
CA ARG A 57 1.75 6.50 7.27
C ARG A 57 0.99 7.43 6.36
N LYS A 58 -0.33 7.29 6.33
CA LYS A 58 -1.22 8.22 5.65
C LYS A 58 -1.15 9.59 6.32
N LEU A 59 -1.21 10.64 5.53
CA LEU A 59 -1.37 12.02 6.00
C LEU A 59 -2.85 12.37 5.88
N PRO A 60 -3.63 12.28 6.98
CA PRO A 60 -5.06 12.57 6.96
C PRO A 60 -5.31 14.06 6.79
N LEU A 61 -6.41 14.42 6.14
CA LEU A 61 -6.87 15.80 6.14
C LEU A 61 -7.38 16.20 7.53
N PRO A 62 -7.11 17.44 7.99
CA PRO A 62 -7.69 17.93 9.23
C PRO A 62 -9.23 17.94 9.22
N SER A 63 -9.82 18.18 8.05
CA SER A 63 -11.28 18.23 7.85
C SER A 63 -11.94 16.87 7.70
N ASP A 64 -11.18 15.83 7.30
CA ASP A 64 -11.67 14.47 7.11
C ASP A 64 -10.51 13.46 7.31
N PRO A 65 -10.41 12.81 8.48
CA PRO A 65 -9.34 11.86 8.77
C PRO A 65 -9.35 10.61 7.87
N GLU A 66 -10.50 10.26 7.30
CA GLU A 66 -10.64 9.15 6.36
C GLU A 66 -10.18 9.54 4.95
N ALA A 67 -10.12 10.83 4.62
CA ALA A 67 -9.52 11.34 3.39
C ALA A 67 -8.02 11.65 3.60
N GLY A 68 -7.15 11.00 2.83
CA GLY A 68 -5.70 11.24 2.90
C GLY A 68 -5.23 12.15 1.80
N PHE A 69 -4.48 13.19 2.14
CA PHE A 69 -3.86 14.08 1.15
C PHE A 69 -2.42 13.69 0.81
N GLY A 70 -1.90 12.64 1.43
CA GLY A 70 -0.57 12.14 1.13
C GLY A 70 -0.20 10.92 1.96
N ALA A 71 1.05 10.51 1.83
CA ALA A 71 1.67 9.48 2.64
C ALA A 71 3.13 9.83 2.89
N VAL A 72 3.65 9.37 4.04
CA VAL A 72 5.07 9.45 4.40
C VAL A 72 5.60 8.05 4.65
N ASN A 73 6.79 7.75 4.14
CA ASN A 73 7.49 6.49 4.41
C ASN A 73 8.50 6.65 5.58
N LEU A 74 9.15 5.56 5.97
CA LEU A 74 10.14 5.57 7.06
C LEU A 74 11.36 6.47 6.77
N ASP A 75 11.71 6.65 5.50
CA ASP A 75 12.79 7.55 5.05
C ASP A 75 12.40 9.03 5.05
N LYS A 76 11.24 9.36 5.63
CA LYS A 76 10.66 10.73 5.65
C LYS A 76 10.37 11.29 4.26
N LYS A 77 10.31 10.44 3.23
CA LYS A 77 9.85 10.84 1.90
C LYS A 77 8.35 11.03 1.96
N VAL A 78 7.91 12.25 1.63
CA VAL A 78 6.51 12.63 1.58
C VAL A 78 6.05 12.59 0.13
N VAL A 79 4.92 11.94 -0.11
CA VAL A 79 4.19 12.00 -1.37
C VAL A 79 2.86 12.68 -1.09
N LEU A 80 2.58 13.76 -1.80
CA LEU A 80 1.36 14.55 -1.66
C LEU A 80 0.46 14.36 -2.88
N ASN A 81 -0.84 14.39 -2.64
CA ASN A 81 -1.84 14.50 -3.70
C ASN A 81 -2.00 15.98 -4.06
N GLU A 82 -1.20 16.44 -5.03
CA GLU A 82 -1.15 17.85 -5.45
C GLU A 82 -2.51 18.36 -5.97
N THR A 83 -3.28 17.51 -6.66
CA THR A 83 -4.63 17.83 -7.13
C THR A 83 -5.54 18.16 -5.95
N LEU A 84 -5.51 17.33 -4.90
CA LEU A 84 -6.30 17.56 -3.70
C LEU A 84 -5.81 18.78 -2.93
N LEU A 85 -4.50 18.98 -2.79
CA LEU A 85 -3.94 20.18 -2.15
C LEU A 85 -4.29 21.48 -2.88
N SER A 86 -4.42 21.47 -4.21
CA SER A 86 -4.85 22.64 -4.97
C SER A 86 -6.30 23.06 -4.69
N GLN A 87 -7.13 22.13 -4.24
CA GLN A 87 -8.56 22.34 -3.97
C GLN A 87 -8.82 22.69 -2.50
N ILE A 88 -7.91 22.32 -1.60
CA ILE A 88 -8.05 22.55 -0.18
C ILE A 88 -7.06 23.64 0.23
N GLN A 89 -7.57 24.78 0.70
CA GLN A 89 -6.76 25.87 1.28
C GLN A 89 -6.18 25.45 2.64
N ILE A 90 -5.35 24.40 2.67
CA ILE A 90 -4.61 24.04 3.87
C ILE A 90 -3.53 25.09 4.06
N GLY A 91 -3.70 25.94 5.07
CA GLY A 91 -2.68 26.88 5.49
C GLY A 91 -1.37 26.12 5.76
N LYS A 92 -0.26 26.60 5.19
CA LYS A 92 1.06 26.02 5.47
C LYS A 92 1.26 25.94 6.99
N PRO A 93 1.80 24.83 7.53
CA PRO A 93 2.16 24.80 8.94
C PRO A 93 3.09 25.97 9.23
N SER A 94 2.76 26.75 10.26
CA SER A 94 3.63 27.79 10.79
C SER A 94 4.91 27.13 11.28
N THR A 95 5.98 27.19 10.49
CA THR A 95 7.34 26.96 10.97
C THR A 95 7.65 28.04 12.00
N SER A 96 7.42 27.71 13.27
CA SER A 96 7.90 28.49 14.40
C SER A 96 9.26 27.90 14.79
N SER A 97 10.30 28.68 14.47
CA SER A 97 11.67 28.73 15.02
C SER A 97 12.44 27.43 15.24
#